data_AF-M4EDU1-F1
#
_entry.id   AF-M4EDU1-F1
#
_cell.length_a   1.000
_cell.length_b   1.000
_cell.length_c   1.000
_cell.angle_alpha   90.00
_cell.angle_beta   90.00
_cell.angle_gamma   90.00
#
_symmetry.space_group_name_H-M   'P 1'
#
loop_
_entity.id
_entity.type
_entity.pdbx_description
1 polymer ?
#
loop_
_entity_poly.entity_id
_entity_poly.type
_entity_poly.pdbx_seq_one_letter_code
_entity_poly.pdbx_strand_id
1 'polypeptide(L)'
;MTSRYWVVSLPVKDSSSTLWNRLQEQISKHSFDTPVYRFNIPNLRVGTLDSLLALGDDLLKSNSFVEGVSQKIRRQIEELERISGVESNALTVDGVPVDSYLTRFVWDEAKYPTMSPLKEVVENIQSQVAKIEDDLKVRVAEYNNVRGQLNAINRKQSGSLAVRDLSSLVKPEDIVASEHLETLLAVVPKYSQKDWLACYETLTDFVVPRSSKKLFEDNEYALYTVTLFTRVADNFRTNAREKGFQVRDFEHSVEAQETRKQELEKLVQDQESLRSSLLQWCYTSYGEVFSSWMHFCAVRIFAESIMRYGLPPAFLACVLSPAVKSEKKVRSILERLCDSTNSLYWKSEEDAGAGGAMAGLAGDSETHPYVSFTINLDSDEFLKLVEEERGYTVVKTFCHVVTWMPFMDQALLPSCIIFSPGWLHVLNEVMRKNLLKYINVKECAAEAEFFYHGPSFILPNVACSCSNCDDYRDLHIRSDSALLTEKQWSCPNPQRGKIYDREQMENRLVQIVRQSEKMYQIQDLLCIRCNQVKAAHLTEQCECAGSFRCKESGSDFLKRMEVFLDIIS
;
A
#
# COMPACT_ATOMS: atom_id res chain seq x y z
N MET A 1 -15.12 -8.21 1.55
CA MET A 1 -16.09 -8.45 0.43
C MET A 1 -16.10 -7.14 -0.31
N THR A 2 -15.58 -7.03 -1.53
CA THR A 2 -15.30 -5.71 -2.13
C THR A 2 -16.56 -4.88 -2.27
N SER A 3 -16.73 -3.88 -1.40
CA SER A 3 -17.92 -3.02 -1.30
C SER A 3 -17.90 -1.92 -2.36
N ARG A 4 -17.94 -2.35 -3.63
CA ARG A 4 -18.02 -1.49 -4.81
C ARG A 4 -19.48 -1.35 -5.22
N TYR A 5 -19.95 -0.11 -5.27
CA TYR A 5 -21.30 0.23 -5.68
C TYR A 5 -21.28 1.07 -6.95
N TRP A 6 -22.15 0.76 -7.89
CA TRP A 6 -22.39 1.57 -9.07
C TRP A 6 -23.65 2.37 -8.84
N VAL A 7 -23.58 3.68 -9.04
CA VAL A 7 -24.76 4.53 -9.04
C VAL A 7 -25.06 4.95 -10.45
N VAL A 8 -26.26 4.64 -10.91
CA VAL A 8 -26.67 4.73 -12.31
C VAL A 8 -28.00 5.46 -12.42
N SER A 9 -28.13 6.33 -13.43
CA SER A 9 -29.38 6.95 -13.83
C SER A 9 -29.84 6.40 -15.18
N LEU A 10 -31.12 6.08 -15.31
CA LEU A 10 -31.72 5.63 -16.58
C LEU A 10 -32.87 6.57 -16.98
N PRO A 11 -33.02 6.93 -18.26
CA PRO A 11 -34.10 7.80 -18.71
C PRO A 11 -35.45 7.08 -18.61
N VAL A 12 -36.46 7.76 -18.09
CA VAL A 12 -37.83 7.24 -17.97
C VAL A 12 -38.66 7.70 -19.17
N LYS A 13 -39.17 6.76 -19.97
CA LYS A 13 -40.05 7.03 -21.11
C LYS A 13 -41.54 7.00 -20.73
N ASP A 14 -41.97 5.90 -20.08
CA ASP A 14 -43.38 5.68 -19.74
C ASP A 14 -43.63 5.90 -18.24
N SER A 15 -43.07 5.02 -17.40
CA SER A 15 -43.21 5.07 -15.94
C SER A 15 -41.97 4.52 -15.27
N SER A 16 -41.54 5.20 -14.20
CA SER A 16 -40.42 4.80 -13.36
C SER A 16 -40.63 3.39 -12.77
N SER A 17 -41.88 3.05 -12.40
CA SER A 17 -42.22 1.72 -11.86
C SER A 17 -42.04 0.61 -12.89
N THR A 18 -42.44 0.85 -14.15
CA THR A 18 -42.29 -0.12 -15.24
C THR A 18 -40.83 -0.34 -15.58
N LEU A 19 -40.05 0.74 -15.67
CA LEU A 19 -38.60 0.66 -15.91
C LEU A 19 -37.88 -0.09 -14.79
N TRP A 20 -38.24 0.19 -13.53
CA TRP A 20 -37.70 -0.51 -12.36
C TRP A 20 -37.99 -2.01 -12.39
N ASN A 21 -39.24 -2.41 -12.64
CA ASN A 21 -39.61 -3.82 -12.71
C ASN A 21 -38.86 -4.54 -13.84
N ARG A 22 -38.72 -3.90 -15.00
CA ARG A 22 -37.96 -4.43 -16.14
C ARG A 22 -36.47 -4.58 -15.80
N LEU A 23 -35.88 -3.59 -15.13
CA LEU A 23 -34.49 -3.65 -14.68
C LEU A 23 -34.27 -4.83 -13.73
N GLN A 24 -35.12 -4.97 -12.70
CA GLN A 24 -35.05 -6.09 -11.76
C GLN A 24 -35.22 -7.45 -12.45
N GLU A 25 -36.15 -7.55 -13.39
CA GLU A 25 -36.39 -8.78 -14.16
C GLU A 25 -35.16 -9.16 -15.01
N GLN A 26 -34.55 -8.20 -15.72
CA GLN A 26 -33.37 -8.48 -16.55
C GLN A 26 -32.15 -8.85 -15.72
N ILE A 27 -31.93 -8.15 -14.59
CA ILE A 27 -30.82 -8.46 -13.70
C ILE A 27 -31.02 -9.82 -13.03
N SER A 28 -32.21 -10.11 -12.51
CA SER A 28 -32.48 -11.44 -11.90
C SER A 28 -32.31 -12.60 -12.89
N LYS A 29 -32.64 -12.40 -14.17
CA LYS A 29 -32.47 -13.43 -15.22
C LYS A 29 -31.02 -13.68 -15.63
N HIS A 30 -30.20 -12.64 -15.68
CA HIS A 30 -28.86 -12.71 -16.30
C HIS A 30 -27.70 -12.54 -15.30
N SER A 31 -28.00 -12.04 -14.11
CA SER A 31 -27.05 -11.67 -13.05
C SER A 31 -27.73 -11.70 -11.67
N PHE A 32 -28.28 -12.86 -11.29
CA PHE A 32 -29.14 -13.02 -10.11
C PHE A 32 -28.47 -12.64 -8.78
N ASP A 33 -27.13 -12.68 -8.73
CA ASP A 33 -26.30 -12.34 -7.58
C ASP A 33 -26.02 -10.83 -7.47
N THR A 34 -26.47 -10.01 -8.43
CA THR A 34 -26.32 -8.55 -8.39
C THR A 34 -27.46 -7.91 -7.61
N PRO A 35 -27.24 -7.43 -6.37
CA PRO A 35 -28.22 -6.63 -5.65
C PRO A 35 -28.47 -5.30 -6.37
N VAL A 36 -29.74 -4.88 -6.38
CA VAL A 36 -30.22 -3.64 -7.02
C VAL A 36 -31.13 -2.91 -6.06
N TYR A 37 -30.82 -1.64 -5.81
CA TYR A 37 -31.56 -0.78 -4.89
C TYR A 37 -32.01 0.51 -5.59
N ARG A 38 -33.14 1.07 -5.16
CA ARG A 38 -33.57 2.39 -5.63
C ARG A 38 -32.76 3.45 -4.92
N PHE A 39 -32.33 4.45 -5.69
CA PHE A 39 -31.68 5.62 -5.15
C PHE A 39 -32.68 6.79 -5.22
N ASN A 40 -33.37 7.05 -4.11
CA ASN A 40 -34.49 7.99 -4.10
C ASN A 40 -33.98 9.43 -4.02
N ILE A 41 -34.06 10.15 -5.14
CA ILE A 41 -33.72 11.57 -5.22
C ILE A 41 -35.03 12.37 -5.30
N PRO A 42 -35.25 13.37 -4.43
CA PRO A 42 -36.43 14.22 -4.52
C PRO A 42 -36.34 15.18 -5.72
N ASN A 43 -37.42 15.89 -5.99
CA ASN A 43 -37.42 16.93 -7.01
C ASN A 43 -36.64 18.15 -6.49
N LEU A 44 -35.35 18.22 -6.83
CA LEU A 44 -34.51 19.36 -6.49
C LEU A 44 -34.80 20.54 -7.43
N ARG A 45 -34.58 21.77 -6.94
CA ARG A 45 -34.76 22.97 -7.74
C ARG A 45 -33.78 23.02 -8.91
N VAL A 46 -34.32 23.01 -10.12
CA VAL A 46 -33.56 23.19 -11.36
C VAL A 46 -33.26 24.67 -11.57
N GLY A 47 -31.99 25.01 -11.80
CA GLY A 47 -31.54 26.36 -12.16
C GLY A 47 -31.64 26.65 -13.67
N THR A 48 -30.86 27.61 -14.16
CA THR A 48 -30.68 27.82 -15.61
C THR A 48 -29.72 26.78 -16.19
N LEU A 49 -29.77 26.56 -17.51
CA LEU A 49 -28.82 25.67 -18.18
C LEU A 49 -27.36 26.10 -17.95
N ASP A 50 -27.09 27.40 -18.00
CA ASP A 50 -25.76 27.96 -17.73
C ASP A 50 -25.27 27.63 -16.32
N SER A 51 -26.16 27.70 -15.32
CA SER A 51 -25.83 27.33 -13.94
C SER A 51 -25.55 25.84 -13.77
N LEU A 52 -26.21 24.97 -14.54
CA LEU A 52 -25.98 23.53 -14.54
C LEU A 52 -24.67 23.16 -15.23
N LEU A 53 -24.34 23.82 -16.34
CA LEU A 53 -23.06 23.61 -17.04
C LEU A 53 -21.88 24.04 -16.16
N ALA A 54 -21.95 25.22 -15.54
CA ALA A 54 -20.94 25.66 -14.59
C ALA A 54 -20.80 24.70 -13.40
N LEU A 55 -21.92 24.17 -12.89
CA LEU A 55 -21.90 23.17 -11.82
C LEU A 55 -21.28 21.85 -12.27
N GLY A 56 -21.47 21.42 -13.51
CA GLY A 56 -20.95 20.18 -14.07
C GLY A 56 -19.43 20.01 -13.91
N ASP A 57 -18.68 21.07 -14.22
CA ASP A 57 -17.22 21.08 -14.08
C ASP A 57 -16.78 21.01 -12.61
N ASP A 58 -17.49 21.74 -11.74
CA ASP A 58 -17.21 21.77 -10.31
C ASP A 58 -17.57 20.44 -9.62
N LEU A 59 -18.56 19.70 -10.12
CA LEU A 59 -19.03 18.45 -9.50
C LEU A 59 -17.96 17.37 -9.48
N LEU A 60 -17.15 17.23 -10.55
CA LEU A 60 -16.09 16.21 -10.59
C LEU A 60 -14.99 16.51 -9.57
N LYS A 61 -14.54 17.77 -9.49
CA LYS A 61 -13.52 18.21 -8.53
C LYS A 61 -14.03 18.08 -7.09
N SER A 62 -15.28 18.49 -6.85
CA SER A 62 -15.94 18.41 -5.55
C SER A 62 -16.11 16.97 -5.09
N ASN A 63 -16.49 16.06 -5.99
CA ASN A 63 -16.62 14.64 -5.67
C ASN A 63 -15.31 14.07 -5.14
N SER A 64 -14.22 14.28 -5.89
CA SER A 64 -12.89 13.77 -5.51
C SER A 64 -12.40 14.35 -4.18
N PHE A 65 -12.74 15.62 -3.90
CA PHE A 65 -12.43 16.24 -2.62
C PHE A 65 -13.19 15.58 -1.46
N VAL A 66 -14.52 15.46 -1.56
CA VAL A 66 -15.36 14.89 -0.49
C VAL A 66 -15.04 13.41 -0.25
N GLU A 67 -14.88 12.64 -1.32
CA GLU A 67 -14.41 11.25 -1.26
C GLU A 67 -13.03 11.16 -0.59
N GLY A 68 -12.10 12.04 -0.99
CA GLY A 68 -10.76 12.09 -0.42
C GLY A 68 -10.74 12.36 1.08
N VAL A 69 -11.60 13.27 1.59
CA VAL A 69 -11.72 13.53 3.02
C VAL A 69 -12.35 12.34 3.76
N SER A 70 -13.40 11.73 3.21
CA SER A 70 -14.00 10.50 3.76
C SER A 70 -12.94 9.39 3.94
N GLN A 71 -12.14 9.15 2.90
CA GLN A 71 -11.08 8.13 2.93
C GLN A 71 -9.94 8.49 3.90
N LYS A 72 -9.57 9.78 4.02
CA LYS A 72 -8.59 10.24 5.03
C LYS A 72 -9.07 9.94 6.45
N ILE A 73 -10.33 10.24 6.77
CA ILE A 73 -10.90 9.95 8.10
C ILE A 73 -10.92 8.44 8.34
N ARG A 74 -11.35 7.64 7.35
CA ARG A 74 -11.32 6.17 7.45
C ARG A 74 -9.94 5.63 7.79
N ARG A 75 -8.91 6.06 7.06
CA ARG A 75 -7.51 5.66 7.33
C ARG A 75 -7.05 6.05 8.73
N GLN A 76 -7.46 7.22 9.21
CA GLN A 76 -7.14 7.65 10.57
C GLN A 76 -7.80 6.75 11.63
N ILE A 77 -9.05 6.32 11.42
CA ILE A 77 -9.74 5.36 12.29
C ILE A 77 -8.95 4.04 12.33
N GLU A 78 -8.62 3.50 11.16
CA GLU A 78 -7.89 2.24 11.05
C GLU A 78 -6.49 2.30 11.72
N GLU A 79 -5.77 3.42 11.59
CA GLU A 79 -4.50 3.63 12.29
C GLU A 79 -4.69 3.60 13.82
N LEU A 80 -5.70 4.31 14.34
CA LEU A 80 -5.96 4.44 15.77
C LEU A 80 -6.49 3.15 16.41
N GLU A 81 -7.30 2.39 15.69
CA GLU A 81 -7.78 1.06 16.10
C GLU A 81 -6.63 0.07 16.18
N ARG A 82 -5.77 0.01 15.15
CA ARG A 82 -4.59 -0.86 15.12
C ARG A 82 -3.65 -0.64 16.30
N ILE A 83 -3.48 0.62 16.72
CA ILE A 83 -2.66 0.97 17.90
C ILE A 83 -3.29 0.43 19.20
N SER A 84 -4.62 0.38 19.28
CA SER A 84 -5.34 -0.05 20.49
C SER A 84 -5.51 -1.57 20.62
N GLY A 85 -5.41 -2.32 19.52
CA GLY A 85 -5.68 -3.75 19.50
C GLY A 85 -7.16 -4.11 19.74
N VAL A 86 -8.07 -3.14 19.68
CA VAL A 86 -9.52 -3.34 19.75
C VAL A 86 -10.05 -3.71 18.36
N GLU A 87 -11.02 -4.62 18.29
CA GLU A 87 -11.70 -4.98 17.03
C GLU A 87 -12.29 -3.74 16.35
N SER A 88 -12.18 -3.66 15.02
CA SER A 88 -12.70 -2.52 14.25
C SER A 88 -14.20 -2.35 14.48
N ASN A 89 -14.62 -1.15 14.88
CA ASN A 89 -16.05 -0.85 14.87
C ASN A 89 -16.48 -0.66 13.42
N ALA A 90 -17.64 -1.22 13.07
CA ALA A 90 -18.23 -0.98 11.77
C ALA A 90 -18.46 0.53 11.58
N LEU A 91 -18.09 1.05 10.41
CA LEU A 91 -18.33 2.44 10.07
C LEU A 91 -19.84 2.67 9.89
N THR A 92 -20.39 3.63 10.63
CA THR A 92 -21.82 3.93 10.64
C THR A 92 -22.12 5.40 10.39
N VAL A 93 -23.28 5.68 9.82
CA VAL A 93 -23.94 6.98 9.79
C VAL A 93 -25.17 6.89 10.70
N ASP A 94 -25.21 7.68 11.77
CA ASP A 94 -26.31 7.67 12.75
C ASP A 94 -26.67 6.26 13.28
N GLY A 95 -25.65 5.41 13.46
CA GLY A 95 -25.80 4.02 13.91
C GLY A 95 -26.19 3.02 12.82
N VAL A 96 -26.38 3.46 11.57
CA VAL A 96 -26.64 2.60 10.41
C VAL A 96 -25.32 2.30 9.68
N PRO A 97 -24.98 1.03 9.40
CA PRO A 97 -23.78 0.69 8.62
C PRO A 97 -23.76 1.38 7.26
N VAL A 98 -22.58 1.81 6.79
CA VAL A 98 -22.44 2.56 5.53
C VAL A 98 -23.06 1.86 4.32
N ASP A 99 -22.93 0.54 4.20
CA ASP A 99 -23.56 -0.25 3.14
C ASP A 99 -25.08 -0.17 3.18
N SER A 100 -25.65 -0.26 4.39
CA SER A 100 -27.10 -0.15 4.59
C SER A 100 -27.59 1.28 4.34
N TYR A 101 -26.81 2.28 4.73
CA TYR A 101 -27.13 3.70 4.50
C TYR A 101 -27.15 4.02 3.00
N LEU A 102 -26.14 3.58 2.26
CA LEU A 102 -26.04 3.80 0.81
C LEU A 102 -27.18 3.09 0.05
N THR A 103 -27.49 1.85 0.40
CA THR A 103 -28.53 1.05 -0.27
C THR A 103 -29.96 1.45 0.09
N ARG A 104 -30.15 2.18 1.19
CA ARG A 104 -31.45 2.70 1.66
C ARG A 104 -31.42 4.22 1.84
N PHE A 105 -30.69 4.90 0.97
CA PHE A 105 -30.52 6.34 1.02
C PHE A 105 -31.87 7.07 1.00
N VAL A 106 -32.01 8.04 1.90
CA VAL A 106 -33.12 8.98 1.99
C VAL A 106 -32.54 10.38 2.06
N TRP A 107 -33.09 11.28 1.26
CA TRP A 107 -32.70 12.68 1.27
C TRP A 107 -33.10 13.36 2.58
N ASP A 108 -32.14 14.03 3.21
CA ASP A 108 -32.31 14.82 4.42
C ASP A 108 -32.75 16.25 4.05
N GLU A 109 -34.06 16.47 4.03
CA GLU A 109 -34.68 17.77 3.73
C GLU A 109 -34.34 18.84 4.80
N ALA A 110 -34.08 18.42 6.04
CA ALA A 110 -33.80 19.36 7.12
C ALA A 110 -32.39 19.96 6.97
N LYS A 111 -31.42 19.15 6.49
CA LYS A 111 -30.05 19.59 6.25
C LYS A 111 -29.84 20.18 4.86
N TYR A 112 -30.55 19.65 3.85
CA TYR A 112 -30.43 20.05 2.44
C TYR A 112 -31.80 20.36 1.83
N PRO A 113 -32.33 21.58 1.99
CA PRO A 113 -33.66 21.92 1.46
C PRO A 113 -33.76 21.76 -0.06
N THR A 114 -34.81 21.09 -0.56
CA THR A 114 -35.04 20.84 -2.00
C THR A 114 -35.16 22.11 -2.85
N MET A 115 -35.58 23.21 -2.23
CA MET A 115 -35.76 24.51 -2.89
C MET A 115 -34.48 25.34 -2.99
N SER A 116 -33.39 24.91 -2.34
CA SER A 116 -32.10 25.58 -2.44
C SER A 116 -31.48 25.38 -3.84
N PRO A 117 -30.82 26.39 -4.41
CA PRO A 117 -30.05 26.22 -5.64
C PRO A 117 -28.99 25.12 -5.49
N LEU A 118 -28.86 24.24 -6.49
CA LEU A 118 -27.91 23.11 -6.43
C LEU A 118 -26.47 23.54 -6.15
N LYS A 119 -26.05 24.69 -6.70
CA LYS A 119 -24.73 25.26 -6.45
C LYS A 119 -24.49 25.58 -4.98
N GLU A 120 -25.49 26.18 -4.32
CA GLU A 120 -25.41 26.51 -2.89
C GLU A 120 -25.32 25.23 -2.04
N VAL A 121 -26.10 24.19 -2.40
CA VAL A 121 -26.03 22.88 -1.72
C VAL A 121 -24.61 22.29 -1.83
N VAL A 122 -24.00 22.33 -3.01
CA VAL A 122 -22.63 21.83 -3.23
C VAL A 122 -21.59 22.66 -2.47
N GLU A 123 -21.67 23.99 -2.53
CA GLU A 123 -20.76 24.89 -1.80
C GLU A 123 -20.86 24.69 -0.27
N ASN A 124 -22.07 24.51 0.25
CA ASN A 124 -22.30 24.23 1.67
C ASN A 124 -21.69 22.89 2.08
N ILE A 125 -21.87 21.82 1.27
CA ILE A 125 -21.24 20.52 1.51
C ILE A 125 -19.71 20.65 1.49
N GLN A 126 -19.14 21.32 0.50
CA GLN A 126 -17.69 21.53 0.41
C GLN A 126 -17.15 22.27 1.64
N SER A 127 -17.81 23.36 2.04
CA SER A 127 -17.41 24.16 3.20
C SER A 127 -17.47 23.35 4.50
N GLN A 128 -18.55 22.59 4.70
CA GLN A 128 -18.69 21.68 5.85
C GLN A 128 -17.59 20.61 5.88
N VAL A 129 -17.34 19.95 4.76
CA VAL A 129 -16.31 18.90 4.66
C VAL A 129 -14.91 19.47 4.82
N ALA A 130 -14.62 20.65 4.28
CA ALA A 130 -13.34 21.34 4.46
C ALA A 130 -13.08 21.71 5.93
N LYS A 131 -14.10 22.21 6.64
CA LYS A 131 -13.99 22.48 8.08
C LYS A 131 -13.67 21.21 8.87
N ILE A 132 -14.34 20.09 8.56
CA ILE A 132 -14.05 18.79 9.18
C ILE A 132 -12.62 18.34 8.86
N GLU A 133 -12.13 18.55 7.63
CA GLU A 133 -10.74 18.22 7.28
C GLU A 133 -9.72 19.02 8.10
N ASP A 134 -9.95 20.31 8.29
CA ASP A 134 -9.04 21.16 9.07
C ASP A 134 -9.07 20.81 10.57
N ASP A 135 -10.26 20.54 11.13
CA ASP A 135 -10.41 20.05 12.51
C ASP A 135 -9.68 18.70 12.71
N LEU A 136 -9.74 17.80 11.72
CA LEU A 136 -9.00 16.53 11.73
C LEU A 136 -7.49 16.78 11.81
N LYS A 137 -6.94 17.68 10.96
CA LYS A 137 -5.50 18.00 10.95
C LYS A 137 -5.02 18.52 12.30
N VAL A 138 -5.79 19.40 12.94
CA VAL A 138 -5.46 19.98 14.25
C VAL A 138 -5.40 18.88 15.31
N ARG A 139 -6.46 18.07 15.45
CA ARG A 139 -6.52 17.00 16.46
C ARG A 139 -5.46 15.92 16.24
N VAL A 140 -5.18 15.56 14.99
CA VAL A 140 -4.11 14.62 14.65
C VAL A 140 -2.74 15.19 15.00
N ALA A 141 -2.49 16.49 14.76
CA ALA A 141 -1.23 17.14 15.14
C ALA A 141 -1.03 17.17 16.66
N GLU A 142 -2.08 17.47 17.43
CA GLU A 142 -2.04 17.44 18.90
C GLU A 142 -1.70 16.04 19.44
N TYR A 143 -2.38 15.01 18.93
CA TYR A 143 -2.07 13.62 19.28
C TYR A 143 -0.63 13.23 18.92
N ASN A 144 -0.17 13.61 17.72
CA ASN A 144 1.18 13.30 17.25
C ASN A 144 2.27 13.99 18.05
N ASN A 145 2.02 15.19 18.58
CA ASN A 145 2.96 15.89 19.44
C ASN A 145 3.23 15.11 20.74
N VAL A 146 2.17 14.70 21.45
CA VAL A 146 2.28 13.90 22.68
C VAL A 146 2.91 12.54 22.39
N ARG A 147 2.49 11.86 21.32
CA ARG A 147 3.09 10.61 20.84
C ARG A 147 4.59 10.77 20.54
N GLY A 148 4.98 11.89 19.93
CA GLY A 148 6.37 12.23 19.64
C GLY A 148 7.21 12.44 20.90
N GLN A 149 6.68 13.15 21.90
CA GLN A 149 7.34 13.37 23.19
C GLN A 149 7.57 12.04 23.93
N LEU A 150 6.56 11.16 24.00
CA LEU A 150 6.69 9.83 24.59
C LEU A 150 7.73 8.97 23.88
N ASN A 151 7.70 8.94 22.54
CA ASN A 151 8.67 8.17 21.77
C ASN A 151 10.11 8.66 21.99
N ALA A 152 10.30 9.97 22.15
CA ALA A 152 11.62 10.53 22.47
C ALA A 152 12.09 10.10 23.87
N ILE A 153 11.20 10.07 24.87
CA ILE A 153 11.52 9.59 26.23
C ILE A 153 11.81 8.08 26.21
N ASN A 154 10.97 7.28 25.54
CA ASN A 154 11.15 5.83 25.45
C ASN A 154 12.47 5.45 24.77
N ARG A 155 12.89 6.17 23.72
CA ARG A 155 14.19 5.95 23.07
C ARG A 155 15.37 6.22 24.02
N LYS A 156 15.29 7.26 24.87
CA LYS A 156 16.32 7.52 25.90
C LYS A 156 16.37 6.40 26.94
N GLN A 157 15.23 5.74 27.19
CA GLN A 157 15.15 4.60 28.10
C GLN A 157 15.50 3.26 27.45
N SER A 158 15.52 3.09 26.12
CA SER A 158 15.72 1.77 25.49
C SER A 158 17.09 1.55 24.84
N GLY A 159 18.01 2.52 24.93
CA GLY A 159 19.36 2.44 24.33
C GLY A 159 20.31 1.45 25.02
N SER A 160 21.53 1.30 24.48
CA SER A 160 22.60 0.53 25.14
C SER A 160 23.02 1.19 26.45
N LEU A 161 23.57 0.40 27.39
CA LEU A 161 24.03 0.89 28.70
C LEU A 161 25.03 2.07 28.62
N ALA A 162 25.76 2.19 27.51
CA ALA A 162 26.70 3.29 27.28
C ALA A 162 26.02 4.67 27.20
N VAL A 163 24.74 4.72 26.77
CA VAL A 163 24.02 5.98 26.49
C VAL A 163 22.68 6.08 27.21
N ARG A 164 22.04 4.94 27.52
CA ARG A 164 20.74 4.85 28.20
C ARG A 164 20.75 5.51 29.59
N ASP A 165 19.59 6.05 29.96
CA ASP A 165 19.34 6.53 31.32
C ASP A 165 19.39 5.39 32.35
N LEU A 166 20.27 5.53 33.35
CA LEU A 166 20.51 4.50 34.37
C LEU A 166 19.54 4.59 35.56
N SER A 167 18.68 5.62 35.61
CA SER A 167 17.82 5.91 36.77
C SER A 167 16.86 4.77 37.10
N SER A 168 16.43 4.01 36.07
CA SER A 168 15.55 2.86 36.20
C SER A 168 16.25 1.56 36.63
N LEU A 169 17.59 1.51 36.53
CA LEU A 169 18.40 0.30 36.78
C LEU A 169 19.10 0.32 38.14
N VAL A 170 19.26 1.51 38.74
CA VAL A 170 20.00 1.73 39.97
C VAL A 170 19.03 1.93 41.12
N LYS A 171 19.13 1.10 42.17
CA LYS A 171 18.32 1.26 43.39
C LYS A 171 19.02 2.19 44.38
N PRO A 172 18.29 2.85 45.28
CA PRO A 172 18.89 3.68 46.34
C PRO A 172 19.92 2.91 47.19
N GLU A 173 19.69 1.60 47.40
CA GLU A 173 20.58 0.71 48.15
C GLU A 173 21.93 0.45 47.47
N ASP A 174 22.01 0.66 46.14
CA ASP A 174 23.23 0.42 45.36
C ASP A 174 24.16 1.64 45.35
N ILE A 175 23.72 2.80 45.88
CA ILE A 175 24.47 4.05 45.90
C ILE A 175 24.88 4.38 47.33
N VAL A 176 26.19 4.40 47.59
CA VAL A 176 26.76 5.00 48.80
C VAL A 176 27.26 6.39 48.45
N ALA A 177 26.65 7.42 49.05
CA ALA A 177 27.09 8.81 48.98
C ALA A 177 27.27 9.35 50.40
N SER A 178 28.50 9.72 50.75
CA SER A 178 28.88 10.31 52.03
C SER A 178 29.93 11.40 51.79
N GLU A 179 30.34 12.12 52.83
CA GLU A 179 31.34 13.18 52.73
C GLU A 179 32.67 12.73 52.08
N HIS A 180 33.02 11.46 52.24
CA HIS A 180 34.33 10.94 51.80
C HIS A 180 34.25 9.75 50.84
N LEU A 181 33.09 9.10 50.71
CA LEU A 181 32.87 7.97 49.82
C LEU A 181 31.75 8.29 48.83
N GLU A 182 31.99 7.93 47.58
CA GLU A 182 30.97 7.93 46.53
C GLU A 182 30.97 6.60 45.78
N THR A 183 29.86 6.32 45.10
CA THR A 183 29.71 5.14 44.26
C THR A 183 29.64 5.55 42.79
N LEU A 184 30.59 5.06 42.00
CA LEU A 184 30.63 5.24 40.56
C LEU A 184 29.95 4.08 39.84
N LEU A 185 29.40 4.36 38.66
CA LEU A 185 28.76 3.38 37.80
C LEU A 185 29.66 3.11 36.59
N ALA A 186 30.19 1.90 36.50
CA ALA A 186 31.08 1.47 35.42
C ALA A 186 30.31 0.60 34.40
N VAL A 187 30.35 1.02 33.14
CA VAL A 187 29.88 0.28 31.97
C VAL A 187 31.07 -0.50 31.42
N VAL A 188 31.00 -1.82 31.55
CA VAL A 188 32.09 -2.75 31.23
C VAL A 188 31.67 -3.63 30.04
N PRO A 189 32.48 -3.76 28.97
CA PRO A 189 32.17 -4.67 27.89
C PRO A 189 32.02 -6.11 28.38
N LYS A 190 31.04 -6.85 27.83
CA LYS A 190 30.69 -8.20 28.29
C LYS A 190 31.87 -9.18 28.30
N TYR A 191 32.78 -9.04 27.33
CA TYR A 191 33.98 -9.88 27.22
C TYR A 191 35.06 -9.54 28.27
N SER A 192 35.09 -8.31 28.80
CA SER A 192 36.07 -7.84 29.78
C SER A 192 35.57 -7.82 31.22
N GLN A 193 34.42 -8.45 31.52
CA GLN A 193 33.91 -8.53 32.90
C GLN A 193 34.89 -9.23 33.86
N LYS A 194 35.61 -10.25 33.38
CA LYS A 194 36.64 -10.93 34.19
C LYS A 194 37.82 -10.01 34.49
N ASP A 195 38.26 -9.25 33.49
CA ASP A 195 39.37 -8.31 33.62
C ASP A 195 39.02 -7.17 34.57
N TRP A 196 37.77 -6.68 34.49
CA TRP A 196 37.23 -5.70 35.43
C TRP A 196 37.33 -6.18 36.87
N LEU A 197 36.74 -7.35 37.17
CA LEU A 197 36.76 -7.90 38.53
C LEU A 197 38.17 -8.19 39.05
N ALA A 198 39.12 -8.50 38.16
CA ALA A 198 40.50 -8.75 38.53
C ALA A 198 41.31 -7.46 38.83
N CYS A 199 40.93 -6.31 38.26
CA CYS A 199 41.77 -5.12 38.32
C CYS A 199 41.14 -3.86 38.91
N TYR A 200 39.81 -3.77 39.07
CA TYR A 200 39.15 -2.54 39.53
C TYR A 200 39.67 -2.05 40.89
N GLU A 201 40.02 -2.96 41.80
CA GLU A 201 40.57 -2.64 43.13
C GLU A 201 41.95 -1.99 43.08
N THR A 202 42.66 -2.12 41.96
CA THR A 202 44.04 -1.64 41.76
C THR A 202 44.14 -0.50 40.76
N LEU A 203 43.01 -0.02 40.23
CA LEU A 203 43.00 1.09 39.27
C LEU A 203 43.49 2.38 39.91
N THR A 204 43.17 2.62 41.18
CA THR A 204 43.69 3.73 41.98
C THR A 204 43.78 3.32 43.45
N ASP A 205 44.59 4.03 44.22
CA ASP A 205 44.54 3.94 45.67
C ASP A 205 43.17 4.39 46.20
N PHE A 206 42.78 3.91 47.39
CA PHE A 206 41.51 4.27 48.06
C PHE A 206 40.23 3.80 47.36
N VAL A 207 40.29 2.70 46.59
CA VAL A 207 39.12 1.92 46.16
C VAL A 207 38.71 0.96 47.28
N VAL A 208 37.41 0.83 47.57
CA VAL A 208 36.91 -0.10 48.59
C VAL A 208 36.91 -1.52 48.00
N PRO A 209 37.68 -2.48 48.54
CA PRO A 209 37.70 -3.85 48.04
C PRO A 209 36.34 -4.53 48.17
N ARG A 210 36.02 -5.43 47.23
CA ARG A 210 34.73 -6.15 47.14
C ARG A 210 33.47 -5.25 47.05
N SER A 211 33.63 -3.97 46.71
CA SER A 211 32.50 -3.04 46.50
C SER A 211 31.83 -3.17 45.14
N SER A 212 32.45 -3.86 44.17
CA SER A 212 31.92 -3.97 42.82
C SER A 212 30.80 -4.99 42.71
N LYS A 213 29.58 -4.53 42.41
CA LYS A 213 28.38 -5.35 42.23
C LYS A 213 27.80 -5.14 40.84
N LYS A 214 27.46 -6.23 40.14
CA LYS A 214 26.76 -6.16 38.85
C LYS A 214 25.29 -5.80 39.08
N LEU A 215 24.80 -4.72 38.46
CA LEU A 215 23.41 -4.27 38.54
C LEU A 215 22.57 -4.78 37.38
N PHE A 216 23.09 -4.67 36.17
CA PHE A 216 22.39 -4.99 34.93
C PHE A 216 23.37 -5.47 33.87
N GLU A 217 22.92 -6.28 32.93
CA GLU A 217 23.70 -6.73 31.77
C GLU A 217 22.82 -6.70 30.53
N ASP A 218 23.28 -6.03 29.48
CA ASP A 218 22.65 -6.06 28.15
C ASP A 218 23.42 -7.00 27.20
N ASN A 219 23.18 -6.90 25.90
CA ASN A 219 23.84 -7.78 24.92
C ASN A 219 25.35 -7.49 24.77
N GLU A 220 25.80 -6.27 25.05
CA GLU A 220 27.17 -5.79 24.77
C GLU A 220 27.96 -5.42 26.04
N TYR A 221 27.28 -4.90 27.06
CA TYR A 221 27.85 -4.32 28.27
C TYR A 221 27.20 -4.86 29.55
N ALA A 222 27.93 -4.75 30.65
CA ALA A 222 27.47 -4.98 32.00
C ALA A 222 27.71 -3.72 32.85
N LEU A 223 26.71 -3.34 33.63
CA LEU A 223 26.77 -2.22 34.56
C LEU A 223 27.20 -2.71 35.94
N TYR A 224 28.30 -2.15 36.45
CA TYR A 224 28.85 -2.41 37.78
C TYR A 224 28.85 -1.16 38.65
N THR A 225 28.68 -1.32 39.95
CA THR A 225 28.99 -0.28 40.94
C THR A 225 30.47 -0.35 41.33
N VAL A 226 31.06 0.74 41.81
CA VAL A 226 32.32 0.73 42.57
C VAL A 226 32.26 1.83 43.62
N THR A 227 32.55 1.50 44.88
CA THR A 227 32.65 2.51 45.94
C THR A 227 34.11 2.86 46.19
N LEU A 228 34.42 4.16 46.24
CA LEU A 228 35.77 4.68 46.40
C LEU A 228 35.74 6.06 47.08
N PHE A 229 36.91 6.56 47.47
CA PHE A 229 37.00 7.88 48.08
C PHE A 229 36.80 8.99 47.06
N THR A 230 35.95 9.97 47.37
CA THR A 230 35.59 11.09 46.46
C THR A 230 36.83 11.78 45.85
N ARG A 231 37.89 11.97 46.63
CA ARG A 231 39.15 12.61 46.18
C ARG A 231 39.92 11.86 45.06
N VAL A 232 39.65 10.58 44.84
CA VAL A 232 40.33 9.77 43.81
C VAL A 232 39.44 9.44 42.61
N ALA A 233 38.21 9.96 42.58
CA ALA A 233 37.22 9.65 41.54
C ALA A 233 37.69 9.96 40.13
N ASP A 234 38.26 11.14 39.89
CA ASP A 234 38.71 11.56 38.56
C ASP A 234 39.89 10.72 38.05
N ASN A 235 40.82 10.36 38.96
CA ASN A 235 41.92 9.45 38.66
C ASN A 235 41.39 8.07 38.30
N PHE A 236 40.38 7.58 39.03
CA PHE A 236 39.74 6.29 38.75
C PHE A 236 39.06 6.30 37.38
N ARG A 237 38.30 7.36 37.05
CA ARG A 237 37.66 7.52 35.73
C ARG A 237 38.67 7.50 34.59
N THR A 238 39.81 8.17 34.77
CA THR A 238 40.88 8.21 33.77
C THR A 238 41.50 6.82 33.56
N ASN A 239 41.91 6.15 34.65
CA ASN A 239 42.54 4.84 34.60
C ASN A 239 41.57 3.73 34.11
N ALA A 240 40.29 3.84 34.46
CA ALA A 240 39.25 2.95 33.93
C ALA A 240 39.09 3.11 32.42
N ARG A 241 39.10 4.35 31.92
CA ARG A 241 38.97 4.66 30.50
C ARG A 241 40.16 4.15 29.68
N GLU A 242 41.38 4.21 30.20
CA GLU A 242 42.56 3.64 29.55
C GLU A 242 42.47 2.12 29.36
N LYS A 243 41.75 1.43 30.25
CA LYS A 243 41.44 -0.01 30.12
C LYS A 243 40.18 -0.31 29.30
N GLY A 244 39.56 0.70 28.70
CA GLY A 244 38.35 0.55 27.90
C GLY A 244 37.05 0.42 28.71
N PHE A 245 37.07 0.75 30.01
CA PHE A 245 35.88 0.81 30.84
C PHE A 245 35.32 2.24 30.85
N GLN A 246 34.02 2.41 30.64
CA GLN A 246 33.39 3.71 30.69
C GLN A 246 32.75 3.94 32.05
N VAL A 247 33.12 5.00 32.75
CA VAL A 247 32.42 5.41 33.98
C VAL A 247 31.37 6.46 33.64
N ARG A 248 30.12 6.23 34.07
CA ARG A 248 28.98 7.11 33.83
C ARG A 248 28.76 8.01 35.05
N ASP A 249 28.62 9.30 34.78
CA ASP A 249 28.23 10.27 35.80
C ASP A 249 26.76 10.03 36.15
N PHE A 250 26.50 9.79 37.43
CA PHE A 250 25.16 9.53 37.92
C PHE A 250 24.98 10.12 39.31
N GLU A 251 24.14 11.15 39.39
CA GLU A 251 23.66 11.68 40.66
C GLU A 251 22.30 11.07 40.98
N HIS A 252 22.23 10.36 42.11
CA HIS A 252 20.98 9.79 42.58
C HIS A 252 20.15 10.86 43.29
N SER A 253 19.25 11.51 42.56
CA SER A 253 18.22 12.38 43.12
C SER A 253 16.85 11.70 43.05
N VAL A 254 16.30 11.35 44.22
CA VAL A 254 14.97 10.71 44.35
C VAL A 254 13.87 11.63 43.81
N GLU A 255 13.96 12.94 44.10
CA GLU A 255 12.99 13.94 43.63
C GLU A 255 12.97 14.07 42.10
N ALA A 256 14.16 14.06 41.46
CA ALA A 256 14.27 14.14 40.00
C ALA A 256 13.84 12.85 39.29
N GLN A 257 13.96 11.68 39.95
CA GLN A 257 13.44 10.42 39.42
C GLN A 257 11.92 10.38 39.50
N GLU A 258 11.35 10.76 40.63
CA GLU A 258 9.90 10.76 40.82
C GLU A 258 9.21 11.76 39.89
N THR A 259 9.77 12.96 39.71
CA THR A 259 9.24 13.96 38.76
C THR A 259 9.20 13.41 37.33
N ARG A 260 10.30 12.79 36.86
CA ARG A 260 10.35 12.20 35.51
C ARG A 260 9.38 11.03 35.33
N LYS A 261 9.18 10.22 36.39
CA LYS A 261 8.22 9.13 36.38
C LYS A 261 6.79 9.67 36.28
N GLN A 262 6.45 10.69 37.07
CA GLN A 262 5.15 11.36 37.00
C GLN A 262 4.90 12.03 35.64
N GLU A 263 5.91 12.67 35.05
CA GLU A 263 5.84 13.23 33.70
C GLU A 263 5.55 12.14 32.65
N LEU A 264 6.23 10.99 32.75
CA LEU A 264 5.99 9.86 31.85
C LEU A 264 4.58 9.29 32.01
N GLU A 265 4.14 9.04 33.24
CA GLU A 265 2.80 8.54 33.53
C GLU A 265 1.72 9.50 33.02
N LYS A 266 1.91 10.81 33.23
CA LYS A 266 1.03 11.85 32.70
C LYS A 266 0.98 11.84 31.18
N LEU A 267 2.12 11.77 30.50
CA LEU A 267 2.16 11.74 29.04
C LEU A 267 1.49 10.48 28.48
N VAL A 268 1.67 9.31 29.11
CA VAL A 268 0.99 8.07 28.73
C VAL A 268 -0.53 8.21 28.88
N GLN A 269 -1.00 8.80 29.97
CA GLN A 269 -2.41 9.08 30.19
C GLN A 269 -2.97 10.07 29.15
N ASP A 270 -2.24 11.15 28.88
CA ASP A 270 -2.61 12.16 27.89
C ASP A 270 -2.68 11.55 26.48
N GLN A 271 -1.73 10.67 26.13
CA GLN A 271 -1.73 9.96 24.85
C GLN A 271 -3.00 9.12 24.69
N GLU A 272 -3.36 8.34 25.70
CA GLU A 272 -4.52 7.44 25.63
C GLU A 272 -5.85 8.21 25.63
N SER A 273 -5.93 9.29 26.40
CA SER A 273 -7.07 10.21 26.42
C SER A 273 -7.28 10.88 25.06
N LEU A 274 -6.23 11.46 24.48
CA LEU A 274 -6.28 12.10 23.17
C LEU A 274 -6.58 11.09 22.06
N ARG A 275 -6.00 9.89 22.13
CA ARG A 275 -6.27 8.80 21.17
C ARG A 275 -7.75 8.44 21.17
N SER A 276 -8.34 8.20 22.35
CA SER A 276 -9.73 7.80 22.50
C SER A 276 -10.69 8.90 22.04
N SER A 277 -10.40 10.16 22.43
CA SER A 277 -11.17 11.33 22.00
C SER A 277 -11.11 11.56 20.49
N LEU A 278 -9.92 11.44 19.88
CA LEU A 278 -9.73 11.55 18.44
C LEU A 278 -10.48 10.44 17.70
N LEU A 279 -10.37 9.20 18.14
CA LEU A 279 -11.05 8.06 17.52
C LEU A 279 -12.58 8.22 17.55
N GLN A 280 -13.16 8.60 18.69
CA GLN A 280 -14.60 8.85 18.82
C GLN A 280 -15.06 10.00 17.90
N TRP A 281 -14.26 11.07 17.83
CA TRP A 281 -14.53 12.18 16.93
C TRP A 281 -14.48 11.74 15.46
N CYS A 282 -13.48 10.93 15.08
CA CYS A 282 -13.36 10.41 13.71
C CYS A 282 -14.57 9.58 13.28
N TYR A 283 -15.16 8.71 14.12
CA TYR A 283 -16.38 7.99 13.74
C TYR A 283 -17.57 8.92 13.49
N THR A 284 -17.76 9.90 14.38
CA THR A 284 -18.85 10.88 14.25
C THR A 284 -18.68 11.69 12.95
N SER A 285 -17.48 12.22 12.74
CA SER A 285 -17.15 13.01 11.55
C SER A 285 -17.18 12.20 10.27
N TYR A 286 -16.78 10.92 10.30
CA TYR A 286 -16.91 10.03 9.16
C TYR A 286 -18.38 9.87 8.75
N GLY A 287 -19.27 9.64 9.70
CA GLY A 287 -20.71 9.54 9.44
C GLY A 287 -21.27 10.82 8.80
N GLU A 288 -20.87 11.98 9.30
CA GLU A 288 -21.28 13.28 8.78
C GLU A 288 -20.76 13.56 7.36
N VAL A 289 -19.47 13.28 7.10
CA VAL A 289 -18.87 13.42 5.77
C VAL A 289 -19.48 12.41 4.79
N PHE A 290 -19.68 11.17 5.19
CA PHE A 290 -20.27 10.14 4.34
C PHE A 290 -21.73 10.46 3.98
N SER A 291 -22.52 10.91 4.95
CA SER A 291 -23.88 11.41 4.68
C SER A 291 -23.86 12.56 3.68
N SER A 292 -22.96 13.53 3.88
CA SER A 292 -22.80 14.67 2.97
C SER A 292 -22.34 14.25 1.57
N TRP A 293 -21.51 13.21 1.48
CA TRP A 293 -21.08 12.61 0.21
C TRP A 293 -22.25 11.94 -0.54
N MET A 294 -23.13 11.20 0.15
CA MET A 294 -24.30 10.60 -0.50
C MET A 294 -25.28 11.66 -1.04
N HIS A 295 -25.49 12.75 -0.31
CA HIS A 295 -26.27 13.90 -0.79
C HIS A 295 -25.61 14.58 -1.98
N PHE A 296 -24.29 14.74 -1.95
CA PHE A 296 -23.52 15.23 -3.08
C PHE A 296 -23.67 14.32 -4.32
N CYS A 297 -23.58 12.99 -4.15
CA CYS A 297 -23.82 12.02 -5.21
C CYS A 297 -25.23 12.14 -5.80
N ALA A 298 -26.25 12.39 -4.97
CA ALA A 298 -27.61 12.63 -5.44
C ALA A 298 -27.72 13.92 -6.27
N VAL A 299 -27.11 15.02 -5.83
CA VAL A 299 -27.05 16.27 -6.63
C VAL A 299 -26.32 16.03 -7.96
N ARG A 300 -25.20 15.29 -7.93
CA ARG A 300 -24.43 14.94 -9.13
C ARG A 300 -25.26 14.15 -10.14
N ILE A 301 -25.93 13.09 -9.71
CA ILE A 301 -26.81 12.29 -10.58
C ILE A 301 -27.92 13.15 -11.16
N PHE A 302 -28.55 13.97 -10.33
CA PHE A 302 -29.64 14.83 -10.75
C PHE A 302 -29.20 15.83 -11.83
N ALA A 303 -28.08 16.52 -11.60
CA ALA A 303 -27.52 17.48 -12.56
C ALA A 303 -27.09 16.80 -13.87
N GLU A 304 -26.31 15.70 -13.79
CA GLU A 304 -25.88 14.95 -14.98
C GLU A 304 -27.07 14.35 -15.76
N SER A 305 -28.12 13.90 -15.07
CA SER A 305 -29.33 13.37 -15.71
C SER A 305 -30.08 14.45 -16.47
N ILE A 306 -30.17 15.67 -15.95
CA ILE A 306 -30.79 16.80 -16.67
C ILE A 306 -29.95 17.18 -17.89
N MET A 307 -28.62 17.24 -17.75
CA MET A 307 -27.74 17.57 -18.87
C MET A 307 -27.80 16.53 -20.00
N ARG A 308 -28.03 15.24 -19.67
CA ARG A 308 -28.12 14.16 -20.67
C ARG A 308 -29.52 13.91 -21.22
N TYR A 309 -30.55 13.95 -20.37
CA TYR A 309 -31.92 13.57 -20.73
C TYR A 309 -32.83 14.76 -20.99
N GLY A 310 -32.43 15.96 -20.57
CA GLY A 310 -33.21 17.19 -20.73
C GLY A 310 -34.28 17.36 -19.65
N LEU A 311 -35.18 18.32 -19.89
CA LEU A 311 -36.31 18.62 -19.02
C LEU A 311 -37.63 18.15 -19.64
N PRO A 312 -38.60 17.70 -18.82
CA PRO A 312 -38.54 17.54 -17.36
C PRO A 312 -37.59 16.40 -16.92
N PRO A 313 -37.06 16.43 -15.68
CA PRO A 313 -36.11 15.42 -15.16
C PRO A 313 -36.80 14.07 -14.93
N ALA A 314 -37.05 13.33 -16.01
CA ALA A 314 -37.68 12.02 -15.99
C ALA A 314 -36.60 10.93 -16.03
N PHE A 315 -36.11 10.53 -14.85
CA PHE A 315 -35.09 9.48 -14.74
C PHE A 315 -35.31 8.59 -13.51
N LEU A 316 -34.71 7.41 -13.54
CA LEU A 316 -34.69 6.42 -12.46
C LEU A 316 -33.24 6.25 -12.01
N ALA A 317 -32.94 6.69 -10.79
CA ALA A 317 -31.65 6.46 -10.17
C ALA A 317 -31.65 5.14 -9.37
N CYS A 318 -30.57 4.38 -9.49
CA CYS A 318 -30.41 3.08 -8.85
C CYS A 318 -28.96 2.83 -8.42
N VAL A 319 -28.82 2.02 -7.37
CA VAL A 319 -27.55 1.51 -6.88
C VAL A 319 -27.47 0.03 -7.21
N LEU A 320 -26.35 -0.41 -7.79
CA LEU A 320 -26.07 -1.82 -8.05
C LEU A 320 -24.72 -2.21 -7.44
N SER A 321 -24.56 -3.46 -7.02
CA SER A 321 -23.25 -4.00 -6.66
C SER A 321 -23.01 -5.30 -7.44
N PRO A 322 -22.65 -5.21 -8.73
CA PRO A 322 -22.41 -6.40 -9.55
C PRO A 322 -21.11 -7.09 -9.14
N ALA A 323 -21.10 -8.42 -9.18
CA ALA A 323 -19.86 -9.18 -9.04
C ALA A 323 -18.95 -8.93 -10.24
N VAL A 324 -17.62 -8.96 -10.04
CA VAL A 324 -16.60 -8.71 -11.09
C VAL A 324 -16.86 -9.52 -12.38
N LYS A 325 -17.24 -10.79 -12.25
CA LYS A 325 -17.57 -11.70 -13.37
C LYS A 325 -18.81 -11.27 -14.19
N SER A 326 -19.70 -10.49 -13.58
CA SER A 326 -21.01 -10.11 -14.12
C SER A 326 -21.06 -8.67 -14.62
N GLU A 327 -20.05 -7.85 -14.33
CA GLU A 327 -19.98 -6.42 -14.67
C GLU A 327 -20.32 -6.17 -16.15
N LYS A 328 -19.65 -6.86 -17.08
CA LYS A 328 -19.90 -6.72 -18.53
C LYS A 328 -21.35 -7.01 -18.93
N LYS A 329 -21.97 -8.02 -18.31
CA LYS A 329 -23.37 -8.38 -18.59
C LYS A 329 -24.33 -7.32 -18.04
N VAL A 330 -24.09 -6.84 -16.82
CA VAL A 330 -24.90 -5.80 -16.19
C VAL A 330 -24.80 -4.48 -16.97
N ARG A 331 -23.59 -4.09 -17.42
CA ARG A 331 -23.40 -2.94 -18.33
C ARG A 331 -24.24 -3.05 -19.60
N SER A 332 -24.18 -4.20 -20.28
CA SER A 332 -24.97 -4.45 -21.50
C SER A 332 -26.49 -4.38 -21.26
N ILE A 333 -26.98 -4.85 -20.10
CA ILE A 333 -28.40 -4.72 -19.73
C ILE A 333 -28.79 -3.25 -19.57
N LEU A 334 -27.97 -2.47 -18.86
CA LEU A 334 -28.21 -1.04 -18.62
C LEU A 334 -28.19 -0.25 -19.94
N GLU A 335 -27.25 -0.56 -20.84
CA GLU A 335 -27.17 0.07 -22.18
C GLU A 335 -28.44 -0.15 -22.99
N ARG A 336 -28.94 -1.38 -23.04
CA ARG A 336 -30.18 -1.74 -23.75
C ARG A 336 -31.44 -1.09 -23.15
N LEU A 337 -31.43 -0.82 -21.84
CA LEU A 337 -32.54 -0.09 -21.19
C LEU A 337 -32.49 1.42 -21.45
N CYS A 338 -31.35 1.93 -21.94
CA CYS A 338 -31.08 3.36 -22.12
C CYS A 338 -31.34 3.87 -23.55
N ASP A 339 -31.91 3.08 -24.48
CA ASP A 339 -32.13 3.42 -25.91
C ASP A 339 -33.05 4.65 -26.14
N SER A 340 -32.61 5.83 -25.72
CA SER A 340 -33.23 7.12 -25.94
C SER A 340 -32.49 7.81 -27.10
N THR A 341 -33.17 8.66 -27.86
CA THR A 341 -32.59 9.32 -29.04
C THR A 341 -31.29 10.09 -28.73
N ASN A 342 -31.13 10.57 -27.49
CA ASN A 342 -29.94 11.30 -27.03
C ASN A 342 -28.81 10.39 -26.52
N SER A 343 -29.08 9.10 -26.24
CA SER A 343 -28.04 8.18 -25.75
C SER A 343 -27.03 7.80 -26.84
N LEU A 344 -27.40 7.96 -28.12
CA LEU A 344 -26.54 7.74 -29.28
C LEU A 344 -25.35 8.71 -29.31
N TYR A 345 -25.54 9.96 -28.86
CA TYR A 345 -24.47 10.96 -28.79
C TYR A 345 -23.36 10.59 -27.82
N TRP A 346 -23.68 9.78 -26.81
CA TRP A 346 -22.78 9.34 -25.75
C TRP A 346 -22.33 7.88 -25.91
N LYS A 347 -22.69 7.21 -27.02
CA LYS A 347 -22.11 5.91 -27.38
C LYS A 347 -20.79 6.18 -28.10
N SER A 348 -19.69 5.58 -27.63
CA SER A 348 -18.44 5.54 -28.38
C SER A 348 -18.68 4.79 -29.69
N GLU A 349 -18.61 5.49 -30.83
CA GLU A 349 -18.51 4.85 -32.14
C GLU A 349 -17.13 4.20 -32.27
N GLU A 350 -16.95 3.02 -31.67
CA GLU A 350 -15.78 2.17 -31.96
C GLU A 350 -16.01 1.25 -33.17
N ASP A 351 -17.15 1.35 -33.87
CA ASP A 351 -17.44 0.51 -35.04
C ASP A 351 -17.83 1.29 -36.32
N ALA A 352 -17.66 2.61 -36.36
CA ALA A 352 -17.82 3.38 -37.59
C ALA A 352 -16.61 4.31 -37.81
N GLY A 353 -15.85 4.02 -38.86
CA GLY A 353 -14.61 4.72 -39.17
C GLY A 353 -14.77 6.22 -39.43
N ALA A 354 -13.73 6.95 -39.01
CA ALA A 354 -13.31 8.27 -39.48
C ALA A 354 -14.29 9.45 -39.27
N GLY A 355 -14.08 10.18 -38.16
CA GLY A 355 -14.34 11.63 -38.10
C GLY A 355 -15.08 12.11 -36.86
N GLY A 356 -14.35 12.42 -35.78
CA GLY A 356 -14.92 13.03 -34.58
C GLY A 356 -13.86 13.65 -33.67
N ALA A 357 -13.43 14.87 -34.01
CA ALA A 357 -12.40 15.61 -33.30
C ALA A 357 -12.88 16.18 -31.94
N MET A 358 -13.09 15.33 -30.93
CA MET A 358 -13.26 15.75 -29.51
C MET A 358 -12.77 14.70 -28.49
N ALA A 359 -12.04 13.65 -28.90
CA ALA A 359 -11.60 12.56 -28.02
C ALA A 359 -10.19 12.78 -27.41
N GLY A 360 -9.87 14.00 -26.96
CA GLY A 360 -8.51 14.36 -26.55
C GLY A 360 -8.32 14.90 -25.13
N LEU A 361 -9.37 15.07 -24.31
CA LEU A 361 -9.26 15.85 -23.07
C LEU A 361 -9.93 15.26 -21.81
N ALA A 362 -10.54 14.07 -21.86
CA ALA A 362 -11.12 13.44 -20.67
C ALA A 362 -10.47 12.07 -20.43
N GLY A 363 -9.67 11.96 -19.37
CA GLY A 363 -9.00 10.72 -18.99
C GLY A 363 -10.01 9.62 -18.60
N ASP A 364 -9.74 8.39 -19.06
CA ASP A 364 -10.14 7.06 -18.52
C ASP A 364 -11.54 6.88 -17.90
N SER A 365 -12.52 7.74 -18.19
CA SER A 365 -13.91 7.51 -17.82
C SER A 365 -14.56 6.59 -18.84
N GLU A 366 -14.90 5.36 -18.42
CA GLU A 366 -15.82 4.48 -19.14
C GLU A 366 -17.07 5.28 -19.51
N THR A 367 -17.14 5.69 -20.79
CA THR A 367 -18.21 6.56 -21.26
C THR A 367 -19.42 5.68 -21.57
N HIS A 368 -20.42 5.73 -20.69
CA HIS A 368 -21.66 4.99 -20.88
C HIS A 368 -22.75 5.88 -21.50
N PRO A 369 -23.70 5.29 -22.26
CA PRO A 369 -24.86 6.02 -22.80
C PRO A 369 -25.83 6.55 -21.72
N TYR A 370 -25.60 6.16 -20.47
CA TYR A 370 -26.32 6.61 -19.27
C TYR A 370 -25.36 7.25 -18.26
N VAL A 371 -25.91 8.00 -17.29
CA VAL A 371 -25.13 8.52 -16.17
C VAL A 371 -24.70 7.36 -15.28
N SER A 372 -23.40 7.24 -15.01
CA SER A 372 -22.85 6.20 -14.14
C SER A 372 -21.57 6.66 -13.48
N PHE A 373 -21.43 6.39 -12.18
CA PHE A 373 -20.15 6.44 -11.47
C PHE A 373 -20.07 5.35 -10.41
N THR A 374 -18.86 5.11 -9.92
CA THR A 374 -18.57 4.09 -8.91
C THR A 374 -18.32 4.76 -7.55
N ILE A 375 -18.88 4.21 -6.49
CA ILE A 375 -18.55 4.50 -5.10
C ILE A 375 -17.78 3.29 -4.55
N ASN A 376 -16.57 3.53 -4.06
CA ASN A 376 -15.73 2.50 -3.44
C ASN A 376 -15.69 2.70 -1.92
N LEU A 377 -16.28 1.77 -1.17
CA LEU A 377 -16.23 1.83 0.30
C LEU A 377 -14.94 1.17 0.86
N ASP A 378 -14.38 0.18 0.15
CA ASP A 378 -13.18 -0.55 0.54
C ASP A 378 -12.00 -0.21 -0.38
N SER A 379 -11.27 0.86 -0.06
CA SER A 379 -10.04 1.19 -0.78
C SER A 379 -8.80 0.44 -0.25
N ASP A 380 -8.85 -0.08 0.99
CA ASP A 380 -7.66 -0.60 1.72
C ASP A 380 -7.68 -2.11 2.07
N GLU A 381 -8.73 -2.88 1.77
CA GLU A 381 -8.75 -4.35 2.04
C GLU A 381 -7.67 -5.09 1.21
N PHE A 382 -7.31 -4.55 0.04
CA PHE A 382 -6.24 -5.09 -0.81
C PHE A 382 -4.82 -4.85 -0.25
N LEU A 383 -4.63 -3.84 0.61
CA LEU A 383 -3.36 -3.58 1.30
C LEU A 383 -3.29 -4.32 2.64
N LYS A 384 -4.41 -4.48 3.34
CA LYS A 384 -4.50 -5.23 4.61
C LYS A 384 -4.22 -6.73 4.44
N LEU A 385 -4.70 -7.36 3.36
CA LEU A 385 -4.35 -8.76 3.04
C LEU A 385 -2.84 -8.94 2.80
N VAL A 386 -2.16 -7.91 2.29
CA VAL A 386 -0.71 -7.92 2.06
C VAL A 386 0.08 -7.70 3.37
N GLU A 387 -0.50 -7.02 4.37
CA GLU A 387 0.15 -6.80 5.67
C GLU A 387 -0.13 -7.92 6.70
N GLU A 388 -1.30 -8.53 6.69
CA GLU A 388 -1.62 -9.68 7.56
C GLU A 388 -0.85 -10.95 7.16
N GLU A 389 -0.63 -11.20 5.87
CA GLU A 389 0.25 -12.31 5.43
C GLU A 389 1.75 -12.07 5.74
N ARG A 390 2.16 -10.81 5.94
CA ARG A 390 3.53 -10.46 6.37
C ARG A 390 3.76 -10.74 7.86
N GLY A 391 2.72 -10.73 8.70
CA GLY A 391 2.84 -10.95 10.15
C GLY A 391 3.06 -12.41 10.55
N TYR A 392 2.55 -13.37 9.79
CA TYR A 392 2.63 -14.80 10.13
C TYR A 392 3.83 -15.54 9.51
N THR A 393 4.55 -14.90 8.57
CA THR A 393 5.62 -15.57 7.80
C THR A 393 7.03 -15.20 8.25
N VAL A 394 7.21 -14.14 9.05
CA VAL A 394 8.55 -13.62 9.44
C VAL A 394 9.13 -14.30 10.68
N VAL A 395 8.34 -14.93 11.55
CA VAL A 395 8.85 -15.55 12.80
C VAL A 395 9.18 -17.05 12.66
N LYS A 396 8.77 -17.73 11.57
CA LYS A 396 9.06 -19.17 11.36
C LYS A 396 10.13 -19.50 10.32
N THR A 397 10.63 -18.52 9.57
CA THR A 397 11.53 -18.79 8.43
C THR A 397 13.00 -18.47 8.71
N PHE A 398 13.33 -17.95 9.90
CA PHE A 398 14.72 -17.60 10.25
C PHE A 398 15.51 -18.72 10.97
N CYS A 399 14.95 -19.93 11.13
CA CYS A 399 15.63 -21.04 11.83
C CYS A 399 15.74 -22.37 11.07
N HIS A 400 15.31 -22.48 9.80
CA HIS A 400 15.31 -23.77 9.09
C HIS A 400 16.04 -23.82 7.73
N VAL A 401 16.71 -22.75 7.29
CA VAL A 401 17.36 -22.69 5.96
C VAL A 401 18.89 -22.91 5.99
N VAL A 402 19.51 -23.14 7.17
CA VAL A 402 20.98 -23.28 7.26
C VAL A 402 21.48 -24.73 7.41
N THR A 403 20.64 -25.78 7.36
CA THR A 403 21.13 -27.14 7.71
C THR A 403 20.79 -28.31 6.79
N TRP A 404 20.15 -28.15 5.63
CA TRP A 404 19.80 -29.33 4.80
C TRP A 404 20.03 -29.16 3.30
N MET A 405 21.28 -29.34 2.89
CA MET A 405 21.76 -30.06 1.70
C MET A 405 23.00 -30.83 2.15
N PRO A 406 23.30 -32.08 1.73
CA PRO A 406 22.78 -32.87 0.59
C PRO A 406 22.37 -34.32 0.99
N PHE A 407 21.54 -35.05 0.21
CA PHE A 407 21.65 -36.52 0.00
C PHE A 407 20.57 -37.07 -0.95
N MET A 408 21.01 -37.99 -1.81
CA MET A 408 20.28 -39.05 -2.53
C MET A 408 19.90 -38.91 -4.01
N ASP A 409 20.70 -39.70 -4.72
CA ASP A 409 20.74 -40.27 -6.06
C ASP A 409 19.50 -41.08 -6.53
N GLN A 410 19.57 -41.42 -7.81
CA GLN A 410 18.72 -42.25 -8.68
C GLN A 410 17.98 -43.47 -8.05
N ALA A 411 16.75 -43.76 -8.53
CA ALA A 411 16.39 -44.98 -9.27
C ALA A 411 14.86 -45.23 -9.41
N LEU A 412 14.47 -45.82 -10.56
CA LEU A 412 13.25 -46.59 -10.90
C LEU A 412 11.97 -45.89 -11.44
N LEU A 413 11.95 -45.77 -12.78
CA LEU A 413 10.80 -45.90 -13.71
C LEU A 413 10.28 -47.37 -13.73
N PRO A 414 9.09 -47.77 -14.29
CA PRO A 414 8.52 -47.30 -15.58
C PRO A 414 6.97 -47.37 -15.82
N SER A 415 6.46 -46.55 -16.76
CA SER A 415 5.77 -46.99 -18.00
C SER A 415 4.92 -45.87 -18.62
N CYS A 416 5.42 -45.23 -19.69
CA CYS A 416 4.73 -44.92 -20.95
C CYS A 416 5.57 -43.96 -21.84
N ILE A 417 6.26 -44.57 -22.81
CA ILE A 417 6.65 -44.08 -24.14
C ILE A 417 7.52 -42.79 -24.22
N ILE A 418 8.80 -43.06 -24.49
CA ILE A 418 9.91 -42.13 -24.75
C ILE A 418 9.94 -41.77 -26.24
N PHE A 419 9.87 -40.48 -26.58
CA PHE A 419 10.66 -39.93 -27.70
C PHE A 419 12.03 -39.56 -27.12
N SER A 420 13.12 -40.12 -27.64
CA SER A 420 14.45 -39.92 -27.06
C SER A 420 15.02 -38.53 -27.42
N PRO A 421 15.71 -37.84 -26.49
CA PRO A 421 16.34 -36.53 -26.74
C PRO A 421 17.45 -36.54 -27.81
N GLY A 422 17.94 -37.70 -28.22
CA GLY A 422 19.00 -37.83 -29.23
C GLY A 422 18.59 -37.37 -30.63
N TRP A 423 17.30 -37.50 -30.99
CA TRP A 423 16.83 -37.08 -32.31
C TRP A 423 16.78 -35.55 -32.47
N LEU A 424 16.56 -34.80 -31.39
CA LEU A 424 16.51 -33.34 -31.45
C LEU A 424 17.91 -32.74 -31.69
N HIS A 425 18.95 -33.33 -31.10
CA HIS A 425 20.33 -32.88 -31.27
C HIS A 425 20.85 -33.16 -32.69
N VAL A 426 20.55 -34.34 -33.23
CA VAL A 426 20.92 -34.72 -34.61
C VAL A 426 20.19 -33.86 -35.64
N LEU A 427 18.90 -33.55 -35.42
CA LEU A 427 18.15 -32.68 -36.33
C LEU A 427 18.68 -31.23 -36.32
N ASN A 428 19.06 -30.72 -35.14
CA ASN A 428 19.62 -29.37 -35.01
C ASN A 428 21.00 -29.21 -35.67
N GLU A 429 21.87 -30.21 -35.55
CA GLU A 429 23.19 -30.17 -36.22
C GLU A 429 23.07 -30.26 -37.74
N VAL A 430 22.17 -31.12 -38.24
CA VAL A 430 21.93 -31.26 -39.69
C VAL A 430 21.34 -29.97 -40.28
N MET A 431 20.39 -29.34 -39.57
CA MET A 431 19.81 -28.05 -40.00
C MET A 431 20.84 -26.91 -39.96
N ARG A 432 21.66 -26.84 -38.91
CA ARG A 432 22.73 -25.84 -38.78
C ARG A 432 23.75 -25.95 -39.91
N LYS A 433 24.21 -27.17 -40.22
CA LYS A 433 25.18 -27.43 -41.29
C LYS A 433 24.63 -27.05 -42.67
N ASN A 434 23.35 -27.30 -42.92
CA ASN A 434 22.70 -26.92 -44.17
C ASN A 434 22.49 -25.40 -44.28
N LEU A 435 22.07 -24.74 -43.21
CA LEU A 435 21.89 -23.28 -43.18
C LEU A 435 23.21 -22.51 -43.35
N LEU A 436 24.28 -22.93 -42.65
CA LEU A 436 25.62 -22.34 -42.79
C LEU A 436 26.18 -22.48 -44.23
N LYS A 437 25.87 -23.60 -44.90
CA LYS A 437 26.17 -23.78 -46.33
C LYS A 437 25.41 -22.80 -47.23
N TYR A 438 24.13 -22.51 -46.95
CA TYR A 438 23.34 -21.57 -47.73
C TYR A 438 23.85 -20.13 -47.62
N ILE A 439 24.38 -19.75 -46.46
CA ILE A 439 24.98 -18.41 -46.24
C ILE A 439 26.48 -18.35 -46.52
N ASN A 440 27.08 -19.44 -47.03
CA ASN A 440 28.48 -19.54 -47.41
C ASN A 440 29.48 -19.27 -46.26
N VAL A 441 29.09 -19.60 -45.02
CA VAL A 441 29.90 -19.46 -43.81
C VAL A 441 30.40 -20.85 -43.37
N LYS A 442 31.69 -20.99 -43.07
CA LYS A 442 32.28 -22.27 -42.63
C LYS A 442 31.88 -22.59 -41.18
N GLU A 443 31.66 -23.86 -40.86
CA GLU A 443 31.23 -24.30 -39.51
C GLU A 443 32.13 -23.83 -38.37
N CYS A 444 33.42 -23.60 -38.64
CA CYS A 444 34.41 -23.15 -37.64
C CYS A 444 34.82 -21.68 -37.81
N ALA A 445 34.08 -20.89 -38.59
CA ALA A 445 34.32 -19.45 -38.71
C ALA A 445 33.83 -18.73 -37.44
N ALA A 446 34.48 -17.63 -37.04
CA ALA A 446 34.06 -16.84 -35.90
C ALA A 446 32.62 -16.32 -36.07
N GLU A 447 32.18 -16.06 -37.31
CA GLU A 447 30.78 -15.65 -37.59
C GLU A 447 29.78 -16.81 -37.45
N ALA A 448 30.24 -18.06 -37.36
CA ALA A 448 29.41 -19.24 -37.16
C ALA A 448 29.25 -19.62 -35.68
N GLU A 449 29.93 -18.93 -34.75
CA GLU A 449 29.71 -19.10 -33.31
C GLU A 449 28.32 -18.60 -32.91
N PHE A 450 27.50 -19.49 -32.37
CA PHE A 450 26.14 -19.16 -31.95
C PHE A 450 26.18 -18.62 -30.53
N PHE A 451 26.09 -17.29 -30.40
CA PHE A 451 25.90 -16.65 -29.10
C PHE A 451 24.42 -16.73 -28.73
N TYR A 452 24.11 -17.56 -27.74
CA TYR A 452 22.78 -17.57 -27.13
C TYR A 452 22.65 -16.30 -26.29
N HIS A 453 22.14 -15.23 -26.89
CA HIS A 453 21.61 -14.11 -26.13
C HIS A 453 20.33 -14.61 -25.47
N GLY A 454 20.34 -14.74 -24.14
CA GLY A 454 19.15 -15.11 -23.36
C GLY A 454 17.97 -14.17 -23.63
N PRO A 455 16.80 -14.41 -23.00
CA PRO A 455 15.61 -13.59 -23.24
C PRO A 455 15.90 -12.10 -23.06
N SER A 456 15.63 -11.30 -24.10
CA SER A 456 15.79 -9.85 -24.10
C SER A 456 14.51 -9.19 -23.60
N PHE A 457 14.63 -8.20 -22.70
CA PHE A 457 13.49 -7.41 -22.23
C PHE A 457 13.48 -6.06 -22.96
N ILE A 458 12.30 -5.61 -23.42
CA ILE A 458 12.16 -4.30 -24.06
C ILE A 458 11.61 -3.34 -23.01
N LEU A 459 12.33 -2.26 -22.74
CA LEU A 459 11.85 -1.15 -21.93
C LEU A 459 11.20 -0.11 -22.86
N PRO A 460 9.86 0.00 -22.89
CA PRO A 460 9.18 0.83 -23.87
C PRO A 460 9.18 2.31 -23.47
N ASN A 461 9.04 3.21 -24.45
CA ASN A 461 8.77 4.65 -24.24
C ASN A 461 9.79 5.33 -23.30
N VAL A 462 11.08 5.18 -23.54
CA VAL A 462 12.11 5.88 -22.78
C VAL A 462 12.35 7.25 -23.42
N ALA A 463 11.97 8.30 -22.69
CA ALA A 463 12.12 9.68 -23.14
C ALA A 463 13.61 10.08 -23.15
N CYS A 464 14.02 10.76 -24.22
CA CYS A 464 15.37 11.32 -24.31
C CYS A 464 15.54 12.51 -23.36
N SER A 465 16.62 12.55 -22.57
CA SER A 465 16.95 13.67 -21.66
C SER A 465 17.66 14.84 -22.35
N CYS A 466 17.77 14.82 -23.68
CA CYS A 466 18.38 15.89 -24.48
C CYS A 466 17.43 17.08 -24.63
N SER A 467 17.93 18.30 -24.42
CA SER A 467 17.15 19.52 -24.69
C SER A 467 16.83 19.60 -26.20
N ASN A 468 15.54 19.65 -26.53
CA ASN A 468 14.93 19.61 -27.87
C ASN A 468 14.98 18.25 -28.61
N CYS A 469 15.03 17.13 -27.89
CA CYS A 469 14.78 15.80 -28.47
C CYS A 469 13.52 15.22 -27.81
N ASP A 470 12.37 15.37 -28.47
CA ASP A 470 11.07 14.89 -27.98
C ASP A 470 10.78 13.43 -28.40
N ASP A 471 11.85 12.67 -28.70
CA ASP A 471 11.76 11.30 -29.18
C ASP A 471 11.70 10.29 -28.03
N TYR A 472 10.78 9.33 -28.17
CA TYR A 472 10.65 8.16 -27.32
C TYR A 472 11.31 6.96 -28.00
N ARG A 473 12.10 6.20 -27.26
CA ARG A 473 12.75 4.99 -27.77
C ARG A 473 12.46 3.77 -26.91
N ASP A 474 12.24 2.66 -27.59
CA ASP A 474 12.21 1.34 -26.96
C ASP A 474 13.63 0.80 -26.82
N LEU A 475 13.97 0.40 -25.62
CA LEU A 475 15.32 0.06 -25.21
C LEU A 475 15.45 -1.46 -24.99
N HIS A 476 16.26 -2.13 -25.82
CA HIS A 476 16.42 -3.59 -25.79
C HIS A 476 17.50 -4.01 -24.79
N ILE A 477 17.05 -4.41 -23.62
CA ILE A 477 17.90 -4.90 -22.54
C ILE A 477 18.47 -6.28 -22.93
N ARG A 478 19.81 -6.39 -22.90
CA ARG A 478 20.67 -7.52 -23.34
C ARG A 478 20.94 -7.67 -24.84
N SER A 479 20.25 -6.95 -25.72
CA SER A 479 20.50 -7.02 -27.18
C SER A 479 21.23 -5.80 -27.74
N ASP A 480 21.24 -4.67 -27.02
CA ASP A 480 21.95 -3.47 -27.46
C ASP A 480 23.45 -3.58 -27.12
N SER A 481 24.30 -3.62 -28.15
CA SER A 481 25.76 -3.84 -28.03
C SER A 481 26.48 -2.71 -27.29
N ALA A 482 25.92 -1.49 -27.31
CA ALA A 482 26.44 -0.33 -26.59
C ALA A 482 26.36 -0.53 -25.06
N LEU A 483 25.31 -1.19 -24.59
CA LEU A 483 25.05 -1.50 -23.18
C LEU A 483 26.02 -2.55 -22.61
N LEU A 484 26.34 -3.55 -23.43
CA LEU A 484 27.23 -4.66 -23.05
C LEU A 484 28.71 -4.24 -23.06
N THR A 485 29.09 -3.26 -23.89
CA THR A 485 30.48 -2.85 -24.09
C THR A 485 30.85 -1.60 -23.28
N GLU A 486 29.97 -0.60 -23.21
CA GLU A 486 30.28 0.72 -22.63
C GLU A 486 29.52 1.02 -21.32
N LYS A 487 28.62 0.12 -20.88
CA LYS A 487 27.74 0.29 -19.71
C LYS A 487 26.97 1.63 -19.66
N GLN A 488 26.81 2.30 -20.79
CA GLN A 488 26.21 3.63 -20.86
C GLN A 488 25.20 3.68 -22.00
N TRP A 489 24.00 4.15 -21.67
CA TRP A 489 22.97 4.43 -22.66
C TRP A 489 23.17 5.86 -23.17
N SER A 490 23.36 6.03 -24.47
CA SER A 490 23.51 7.36 -25.09
C SER A 490 22.48 7.58 -26.19
N CYS A 491 22.10 8.85 -26.38
CA CYS A 491 21.27 9.24 -27.51
C CYS A 491 22.02 8.98 -28.84
N PRO A 492 21.41 8.35 -29.87
CA PRO A 492 22.05 8.09 -31.16
C PRO A 492 22.39 9.35 -31.98
N ASN A 493 21.93 10.54 -31.55
CA ASN A 493 22.15 11.78 -32.27
C ASN A 493 23.64 12.21 -32.17
N PRO A 494 24.39 12.27 -33.29
CA PRO A 494 25.84 12.50 -33.29
C PRO A 494 26.29 13.86 -32.71
N GLN A 495 25.37 14.82 -32.54
CA GLN A 495 25.72 16.18 -32.11
C GLN A 495 25.60 16.43 -30.60
N ARG A 496 24.91 15.56 -29.85
CA ARG A 496 24.68 15.73 -28.41
C ARG A 496 24.49 14.37 -27.73
N GLY A 497 25.56 13.59 -27.63
CA GLY A 497 25.60 12.32 -26.90
C GLY A 497 25.43 12.50 -25.38
N LYS A 498 24.29 13.03 -24.93
CA LYS A 498 23.93 12.98 -23.51
C LYS A 498 23.54 11.56 -23.15
N ILE A 499 24.05 11.15 -22.00
CA ILE A 499 23.80 9.86 -21.37
C ILE A 499 22.39 9.93 -20.78
N TYR A 500 21.61 8.86 -20.93
CA TYR A 500 20.30 8.75 -20.25
C TYR A 500 20.50 8.83 -18.73
N ASP A 501 19.56 9.45 -18.03
CA ASP A 501 19.62 9.53 -16.57
C ASP A 501 19.53 8.13 -15.96
N ARG A 502 20.66 7.69 -15.41
CA ARG A 502 20.82 6.36 -14.82
C ARG A 502 19.87 6.16 -13.64
N GLU A 503 19.67 7.18 -12.80
CA GLU A 503 18.80 7.07 -11.62
C GLU A 503 17.34 6.93 -12.04
N GLN A 504 16.91 7.67 -13.06
CA GLN A 504 15.56 7.55 -13.62
C GLN A 504 15.31 6.17 -14.24
N MET A 505 16.30 5.63 -14.94
CA MET A 505 16.25 4.31 -15.57
C MET A 505 16.25 3.18 -14.54
N GLU A 506 17.13 3.25 -13.53
CA GLU A 506 17.17 2.31 -12.41
C GLU A 506 15.84 2.30 -11.65
N ASN A 507 15.31 3.47 -11.30
CA ASN A 507 14.01 3.58 -10.64
C ASN A 507 12.89 2.93 -11.47
N ARG A 508 12.88 3.15 -12.79
CA ARG A 508 11.87 2.55 -13.68
C ARG A 508 11.99 1.03 -13.77
N LEU A 509 13.21 0.50 -13.84
CA LEU A 509 13.46 -0.95 -13.82
C LEU A 509 13.04 -1.56 -12.47
N VAL A 510 13.35 -0.91 -11.35
CA VAL A 510 12.92 -1.33 -10.02
C VAL A 510 11.39 -1.37 -9.92
N GLN A 511 10.67 -0.39 -10.47
CA GLN A 511 9.20 -0.41 -10.50
C GLN A 511 8.66 -1.58 -11.34
N ILE A 512 9.28 -1.89 -12.48
CA ILE A 512 8.88 -3.03 -13.35
C ILE A 512 9.11 -4.37 -12.65
N VAL A 513 10.24 -4.54 -11.96
CA VAL A 513 10.54 -5.75 -11.18
C VAL A 513 9.54 -5.90 -10.03
N ARG A 514 9.28 -4.82 -9.28
CA ARG A 514 8.26 -4.81 -8.20
C ARG A 514 6.86 -5.12 -8.71
N GLN A 515 6.49 -4.59 -9.87
CA GLN A 515 5.21 -4.89 -10.50
C GLN A 515 5.15 -6.35 -10.97
N SER A 516 6.23 -6.89 -11.53
CA SER A 516 6.32 -8.29 -11.96
C SER A 516 6.25 -9.26 -10.77
N GLU A 517 6.94 -8.95 -9.68
CA GLU A 517 6.87 -9.68 -8.42
C GLU A 517 5.44 -9.66 -7.85
N LYS A 518 4.80 -8.49 -7.82
CA LYS A 518 3.41 -8.35 -7.38
C LYS A 518 2.47 -9.20 -8.24
N MET A 519 2.61 -9.17 -9.57
CA MET A 519 1.79 -9.96 -10.49
C MET A 519 2.00 -11.48 -10.31
N TYR A 520 3.22 -11.90 -9.99
CA TYR A 520 3.50 -13.30 -9.65
C TYR A 520 2.85 -13.71 -8.32
N GLN A 521 2.83 -12.83 -7.33
CA GLN A 521 2.21 -13.13 -6.02
C GLN A 521 0.69 -13.18 -6.08
N ILE A 522 0.06 -12.33 -6.89
CA ILE A 522 -1.42 -12.28 -7.04
C ILE A 522 -1.95 -13.19 -8.15
N GLN A 523 -1.10 -14.05 -8.73
CA GLN A 523 -1.49 -14.90 -9.84
C GLN A 523 -2.58 -15.90 -9.46
N ASP A 524 -3.34 -16.33 -10.45
CA ASP A 524 -4.31 -17.41 -10.30
C ASP A 524 -3.62 -18.72 -9.89
N LEU A 525 -4.28 -19.48 -9.01
CA LEU A 525 -3.92 -20.85 -8.73
C LEU A 525 -4.75 -21.79 -9.61
N LEU A 526 -4.11 -22.78 -10.23
CA LEU A 526 -4.74 -23.79 -11.07
C LEU A 526 -4.76 -25.14 -10.35
N CYS A 527 -5.89 -25.85 -10.43
CA CYS A 527 -5.95 -27.21 -9.94
C CYS A 527 -5.11 -28.14 -10.81
N ILE A 528 -4.27 -28.98 -10.20
CA ILE A 528 -3.40 -29.94 -10.93
C ILE A 528 -4.21 -30.98 -11.73
N ARG A 529 -5.43 -31.32 -11.27
CA ARG A 529 -6.25 -32.37 -11.90
C ARG A 529 -7.18 -31.84 -12.99
N CYS A 530 -7.93 -30.77 -12.72
CA CYS A 530 -8.93 -30.26 -13.67
C CYS A 530 -8.51 -28.96 -14.38
N ASN A 531 -7.34 -28.40 -14.04
CA ASN A 531 -6.79 -27.16 -14.59
C ASN A 531 -7.71 -25.93 -14.46
N GLN A 532 -8.72 -26.01 -13.57
CA GLN A 532 -9.60 -24.89 -13.26
C GLN A 532 -8.93 -23.93 -12.28
N VAL A 533 -9.21 -22.65 -12.44
CA VAL A 533 -8.76 -21.59 -11.52
C VAL A 533 -9.46 -21.77 -10.17
N LYS A 534 -8.70 -21.59 -9.08
CA LYS A 534 -9.22 -21.63 -7.71
C LYS A 534 -10.30 -20.54 -7.55
N ALA A 535 -11.55 -20.98 -7.41
CA ALA A 535 -12.70 -20.07 -7.34
C ALA A 535 -12.99 -19.54 -5.92
N ALA A 536 -12.61 -20.28 -4.87
CA ALA A 536 -12.88 -19.93 -3.48
C ALA A 536 -11.58 -19.70 -2.71
N HIS A 537 -11.50 -18.61 -1.93
CA HIS A 537 -10.26 -18.19 -1.26
C HIS A 537 -9.78 -19.19 -0.18
N LEU A 538 -10.70 -19.80 0.58
CA LEU A 538 -10.40 -20.64 1.74
C LEU A 538 -10.28 -22.14 1.46
N THR A 539 -10.55 -22.60 0.23
CA THR A 539 -10.50 -24.03 -0.09
C THR A 539 -9.07 -24.47 -0.41
N GLU A 540 -8.54 -25.40 0.37
CA GLU A 540 -7.21 -26.00 0.14
C GLU A 540 -7.21 -26.99 -1.05
N GLN A 541 -8.39 -27.52 -1.38
CA GLN A 541 -8.57 -28.50 -2.45
C GLN A 541 -9.66 -28.05 -3.42
N CYS A 542 -9.47 -28.37 -4.69
CA CYS A 542 -10.50 -28.16 -5.72
C CYS A 542 -11.67 -29.13 -5.48
N GLU A 543 -12.84 -28.84 -6.05
CA GLU A 543 -14.02 -29.73 -6.04
C GLU A 543 -13.72 -31.13 -6.60
N CYS A 544 -12.69 -31.27 -7.44
CA CYS A 544 -12.18 -32.55 -7.94
C CYS A 544 -11.15 -33.24 -7.01
N ALA A 545 -11.03 -32.80 -5.76
CA ALA A 545 -10.04 -33.22 -4.77
C ALA A 545 -8.58 -33.07 -5.25
N GLY A 546 -8.32 -32.16 -6.19
CA GLY A 546 -6.99 -31.86 -6.70
C GLY A 546 -6.36 -30.67 -5.99
N SER A 547 -5.07 -30.77 -5.67
CA SER A 547 -4.29 -29.67 -5.10
C SER A 547 -4.07 -28.56 -6.12
N PHE A 548 -3.86 -27.34 -5.63
CA PHE A 548 -3.63 -26.16 -6.45
C PHE A 548 -2.13 -25.88 -6.64
N ARG A 549 -1.77 -25.32 -7.79
CA ARG A 549 -0.42 -24.84 -8.13
C ARG A 549 -0.49 -23.43 -8.73
N CYS A 550 0.59 -22.68 -8.66
CA CYS A 550 0.71 -21.41 -9.37
C CYS A 550 0.56 -21.61 -10.89
N LYS A 551 -0.12 -20.67 -11.56
CA LYS A 551 -0.29 -20.63 -13.02
C LYS A 551 1.05 -20.47 -13.75
N GLU A 552 1.90 -19.60 -13.25
CA GLU A 552 3.32 -19.46 -13.58
C GLU A 552 4.16 -20.16 -12.50
N SER A 553 5.07 -21.03 -12.92
CA SER A 553 5.95 -21.72 -11.97
C SER A 553 7.00 -20.76 -11.40
N GLY A 554 7.49 -21.04 -10.19
CA GLY A 554 8.58 -20.25 -9.60
C GLY A 554 9.85 -20.28 -10.45
N SER A 555 10.13 -21.40 -11.10
CA SER A 555 11.27 -21.53 -12.03
C SER A 555 11.12 -20.65 -13.28
N ASP A 556 9.91 -20.50 -13.81
CA ASP A 556 9.68 -19.68 -15.01
C ASP A 556 9.71 -18.18 -14.67
N PHE A 557 9.17 -17.82 -13.51
CA PHE A 557 9.31 -16.47 -12.96
C PHE A 557 10.78 -16.09 -12.73
N LEU A 558 11.57 -16.97 -12.11
CA LEU A 558 12.99 -16.72 -11.87
C LEU A 558 13.77 -16.57 -13.17
N LYS A 559 13.54 -17.42 -14.18
CA LYS A 559 14.15 -17.26 -15.52
C LYS A 559 13.81 -15.93 -16.18
N ARG A 560 12.59 -15.42 -15.95
CA ARG A 560 12.16 -14.10 -16.46
C ARG A 560 12.81 -12.95 -15.66
N MET A 561 13.04 -13.13 -14.36
CA MET A 561 13.71 -12.15 -13.51
C MET A 561 15.24 -12.14 -13.68
N GLU A 562 15.83 -13.25 -14.12
CA GLU A 562 17.27 -13.34 -14.45
C GLU A 562 17.70 -12.30 -15.49
N VAL A 563 16.79 -11.80 -16.31
CA VAL A 563 17.06 -10.71 -17.28
C VAL A 563 17.51 -9.42 -16.59
N PHE A 564 17.08 -9.19 -15.35
CA PHE A 564 17.35 -7.97 -14.60
C PHE A 564 18.61 -8.04 -13.71
N LEU A 565 19.12 -9.24 -13.44
CA LEU A 565 20.25 -9.45 -12.52
C LEU A 565 21.57 -8.83 -13.04
N ASP A 566 21.82 -8.90 -14.35
CA ASP A 566 23.07 -8.41 -14.96
C ASP A 566 23.02 -6.93 -15.38
N ILE A 567 21.88 -6.26 -15.21
CA ILE A 567 21.74 -4.84 -15.57
C ILE A 567 22.28 -3.92 -14.46
N ILE A 568 22.31 -4.41 -13.22
CA ILE A 568 22.58 -3.61 -12.01
C ILE A 568 24.04 -3.76 -11.52
N SER A 569 24.82 -4.69 -12.09
CA SER A 569 26.27 -4.87 -11.79
C SER A 569 27.17 -4.17 -12.81
#